data_AF-A0A1J5RGF2-F1
#
_entry.id   AF-A0A1J5RGF2-F1
#
_cell.length_a   1.000
_cell.length_b   1.000
_cell.length_c   1.000
_cell.angle_alpha   90.00
_cell.angle_beta   90.00
_cell.angle_gamma   90.00
#
_symmetry.space_group_name_H-M   'P 1'
#
loop_
_entity.id
_entity.type
_entity.pdbx_description
1 polymer ?
#
loop_
_entity_poly.entity_id
_entity_poly.type
_entity_poly.pdbx_seq_one_letter_code
_entity_poly.pdbx_strand_id
1 'polypeptide(L)'
;MTPRIRVMVGDGELRRRLLEWLRGQGYGAVADQAAGAVSPVDLAVLDAGLAEAAALGAALAGTCPLIVLSQSATAAPLQGAAAVLRQPVDFDELALAVARTLELAALRRENQQLHQRLAATPVIFQAEPSLEAIKRDYLRYLLAKYGGHRGKVARILGISERNTYRLIGKFGFGEGGGAG
;
A
#
# COMPACT_ATOMS: atom_id res chain seq x y z
N MET A 1 12.44 9.96 0.37
CA MET A 1 11.92 10.10 1.75
C MET A 1 12.86 9.38 2.67
N THR A 2 13.17 9.94 3.84
CA THR A 2 14.05 9.30 4.83
C THR A 2 13.28 8.24 5.61
N PRO A 3 13.69 6.96 5.61
CA PRO A 3 13.00 5.91 6.37
C PRO A 3 13.00 6.22 7.86
N ARG A 4 11.85 6.10 8.50
CA ARG A 4 11.70 6.30 9.95
C ARG A 4 11.85 4.98 10.69
N ILE A 5 12.82 4.91 11.60
CA ILE A 5 13.13 3.71 12.38
C ILE A 5 12.83 3.98 13.85
N ARG A 6 11.99 3.14 14.46
CA ARG A 6 11.71 3.20 15.89
C ARG A 6 12.61 2.24 16.65
N VAL A 7 13.19 2.69 17.76
CA VAL A 7 14.10 1.89 18.58
C VAL A 7 13.56 1.79 20.01
N MET A 8 13.34 0.56 20.49
CA MET A 8 12.98 0.27 21.87
C MET A 8 13.96 -0.76 22.44
N VAL A 9 14.87 -0.26 23.29
CA VAL A 9 15.93 -1.04 23.92
C VAL A 9 16.06 -0.59 25.36
N GLY A 10 16.31 -1.54 26.28
CA GLY A 10 16.31 -1.29 27.72
C GLY A 10 17.56 -0.56 28.18
N ASP A 11 18.72 -0.99 27.67
CA ASP A 11 20.01 -0.36 27.92
C ASP A 11 20.06 1.04 27.28
N GLY A 12 20.26 2.06 28.13
CA GLY A 12 20.34 3.45 27.71
C GLY A 12 21.55 3.79 26.85
N GLU A 13 22.68 3.13 27.07
CA GLU A 13 23.90 3.34 26.29
C GLU A 13 23.78 2.68 24.92
N LEU A 14 23.30 1.43 24.86
CA LEU A 14 23.01 0.77 23.58
C LEU A 14 21.97 1.56 22.77
N ARG A 15 20.89 2.01 23.40
CA ARG A 15 19.87 2.85 22.77
C ARG A 15 20.47 4.14 22.20
N ARG A 16 21.32 4.85 22.95
CA ARG A 16 22.00 6.06 22.48
C ARG A 16 22.86 5.77 21.26
N ARG A 17 23.71 4.74 21.33
CA ARG A 17 24.58 4.32 20.22
C ARG A 17 23.80 3.91 18.97
N LEU A 18 22.72 3.15 19.12
CA LEU A 18 21.84 2.77 18.00
C LEU A 18 21.24 4.00 17.32
N LEU A 19 20.73 4.96 18.10
CA LEU A 19 20.14 6.18 17.54
C LEU A 19 21.17 7.03 16.81
N GLU A 20 22.36 7.22 17.41
CA GLU A 20 23.47 7.94 16.78
C GLU A 20 23.90 7.28 15.47
N TRP A 21 24.11 5.96 15.51
CA TRP A 21 24.52 5.20 14.34
C TRP A 21 23.48 5.23 13.22
N LEU A 22 22.19 4.95 13.51
CA LEU A 22 21.12 4.99 12.52
C LEU A 22 20.96 6.37 11.89
N ARG A 23 21.08 7.44 12.69
CA ARG A 23 21.05 8.82 12.17
C ARG A 23 22.27 9.14 11.33
N GLY A 24 23.45 8.64 11.71
CA GLY A 24 24.68 8.75 10.93
C GLY A 24 24.59 8.06 9.56
N GLN A 25 23.80 6.99 9.47
CA GLN A 25 23.47 6.32 8.20
C GLN A 25 22.36 7.03 7.40
N GLY A 26 21.84 8.16 7.89
CA GLY A 26 20.82 8.95 7.22
C GLY A 26 19.38 8.52 7.50
N TYR A 27 19.13 7.64 8.47
CA TYR A 27 17.78 7.22 8.87
C TYR A 27 17.16 8.15 9.90
N GLY A 28 15.83 8.29 9.85
CA GLY A 28 15.03 9.04 10.83
C GLY A 28 14.79 8.22 12.09
N ALA A 29 15.82 8.04 12.93
CA ALA A 29 15.73 7.19 14.12
C ALA A 29 15.14 7.90 15.33
N VAL A 30 14.14 7.27 15.97
CA VAL A 30 13.40 7.80 17.12
C VAL A 30 13.34 6.75 18.22
N ALA A 31 13.73 7.14 19.44
CA ALA A 31 13.52 6.31 20.63
C ALA A 31 12.03 6.23 20.92
N ASP A 32 11.53 5.05 21.31
CA ASP A 32 10.15 4.99 21.78
C ASP A 32 9.98 5.74 23.10
N GLN A 33 9.01 6.64 23.15
CA GLN A 33 8.57 7.30 24.38
C GLN A 33 7.25 6.65 24.76
N ALA A 34 7.15 6.17 26.00
CA ALA A 34 6.16 5.22 26.53
C ALA A 34 4.65 5.58 26.36
N ALA A 35 4.26 6.68 25.69
CA ALA A 35 2.87 7.11 25.60
C ALA A 35 2.51 7.95 24.36
N GLY A 36 3.29 7.88 23.27
CA GLY A 36 3.05 8.69 22.06
C GLY A 36 2.36 7.92 20.93
N ALA A 37 1.38 8.55 20.26
CA ALA A 37 0.72 8.05 19.05
C ALA A 37 1.73 7.37 18.10
N VAL A 38 1.36 6.18 17.58
CA VAL A 38 2.17 5.41 16.64
C VAL A 38 2.23 6.17 15.31
N SER A 39 3.16 7.12 15.23
CA SER A 39 3.55 7.74 13.96
C SER A 39 3.90 6.63 12.98
N PRO A 40 3.56 6.76 11.69
CA PRO A 40 3.97 5.78 10.69
C PRO A 40 5.49 5.61 10.72
N VAL A 41 5.92 4.36 10.85
CA VAL A 41 7.31 3.93 10.91
C VAL A 41 7.55 2.88 9.83
N ASP A 42 8.76 2.88 9.28
CA ASP A 42 9.15 1.97 8.20
C ASP A 42 9.78 0.68 8.73
N LEU A 43 10.33 0.73 9.95
CA LEU A 43 10.98 -0.38 10.64
C LEU A 43 10.98 -0.11 12.15
N ALA A 44 10.93 -1.18 12.96
CA ALA A 44 11.20 -1.10 14.39
C ALA A 44 12.31 -2.06 14.81
N VAL A 45 13.20 -1.59 15.69
CA VAL A 45 14.25 -2.38 16.34
C VAL A 45 13.88 -2.54 17.81
N LEU A 46 13.69 -3.77 18.25
CA LEU A 46 13.04 -4.13 19.52
C LEU A 46 13.91 -5.09 20.33
N ASP A 47 14.12 -4.79 21.60
CA ASP A 47 14.80 -5.71 22.53
C ASP A 47 13.81 -6.76 23.07
N ALA A 48 14.08 -8.05 22.81
CA ALA A 48 13.22 -9.15 23.23
C ALA A 48 13.11 -9.30 24.77
N GLY A 49 14.04 -8.73 25.53
CA GLY A 49 14.02 -8.77 26.99
C GLY A 49 13.01 -7.83 27.63
N LEU A 50 12.36 -6.94 26.86
CA LEU A 50 11.41 -5.96 27.36
C LEU A 50 9.96 -6.35 27.08
N ALA A 51 9.11 -6.28 28.10
CA ALA A 51 7.68 -6.53 27.97
C ALA A 51 7.01 -5.48 27.04
N GLU A 52 7.44 -4.23 27.14
CA GLU A 52 6.97 -3.12 26.31
C GLU A 52 7.33 -3.33 24.83
N ALA A 53 8.49 -3.94 24.56
CA ALA A 53 8.92 -4.23 23.19
C ALA A 53 8.08 -5.34 22.56
N ALA A 54 7.68 -6.35 23.34
CA ALA A 54 6.73 -7.35 22.88
C ALA A 54 5.36 -6.73 22.56
N ALA A 55 4.85 -5.85 23.42
CA ALA A 55 3.58 -5.15 23.19
C ALA A 55 3.62 -4.25 21.95
N LEU A 56 4.70 -3.49 21.77
CA LEU A 56 4.92 -2.67 20.57
C LEU A 56 5.07 -3.54 19.32
N GLY A 57 5.79 -4.66 19.41
CA GLY A 57 5.93 -5.62 18.33
C GLY A 57 4.58 -6.16 17.86
N ALA A 58 3.71 -6.55 18.80
CA ALA A 58 2.36 -7.00 18.48
C ALA A 58 1.51 -5.89 17.83
N ALA A 59 1.62 -4.64 18.31
CA ALA A 59 0.90 -3.50 17.74
C ALA A 59 1.37 -3.14 16.32
N LEU A 60 2.65 -3.34 16.02
CA LEU A 60 3.25 -3.06 14.72
C LEU A 60 3.18 -4.24 13.74
N ALA A 61 2.91 -5.46 14.23
CA ALA A 61 2.82 -6.65 13.41
C ALA A 61 1.87 -6.45 12.22
N GLY A 62 2.39 -6.66 11.00
CA GLY A 62 1.64 -6.51 9.75
C GLY A 62 1.57 -5.08 9.20
N THR A 63 1.99 -4.06 9.95
CA THR A 63 2.08 -2.67 9.46
C THR A 63 3.49 -2.29 9.00
N CYS A 64 4.51 -2.76 9.71
CA CYS A 64 5.92 -2.62 9.33
C CYS A 64 6.74 -3.84 9.77
N PRO A 65 7.89 -4.10 9.14
CA PRO A 65 8.80 -5.16 9.59
C PRO A 65 9.50 -4.82 10.91
N LEU A 66 9.87 -5.86 11.65
CA LEU A 66 10.54 -5.76 12.96
C LEU A 66 11.93 -6.42 12.93
N ILE A 67 12.92 -5.81 13.56
CA ILE A 67 14.21 -6.43 13.89
C ILE A 67 14.25 -6.63 15.40
N VAL A 68 14.53 -7.85 15.83
CA VAL A 68 14.57 -8.20 17.25
C VAL A 68 16.01 -8.32 17.70
N LEU A 69 16.38 -7.67 18.81
CA LEU A 69 17.65 -7.84 19.49
C LEU A 69 17.43 -8.83 20.63
N SER A 70 18.20 -9.91 20.68
CA SER A 70 18.03 -10.97 21.69
C SER A 70 19.37 -11.39 22.30
N GLN A 71 19.37 -11.60 23.63
CA GLN A 71 20.48 -12.25 24.33
C GLN A 71 20.43 -13.78 24.21
N SER A 72 19.26 -14.35 23.92
CA SER A 72 19.06 -15.79 23.82
C SER A 72 18.88 -16.23 22.37
N ALA A 73 19.66 -17.24 21.95
CA ALA A 73 19.49 -17.91 20.67
C ALA A 73 18.18 -18.73 20.57
N THR A 74 17.48 -18.94 21.70
CA THR A 74 16.21 -19.68 21.79
C THR A 74 15.00 -18.78 21.99
N ALA A 75 15.18 -17.46 22.06
CA ALA A 75 14.06 -16.53 22.15
C ALA A 75 13.15 -16.75 20.93
N ALA A 76 11.88 -17.09 21.20
CA ALA A 76 10.88 -17.15 20.14
C ALA A 76 10.81 -15.76 19.49
N PRO A 77 11.01 -15.65 18.16
CA PRO A 77 10.96 -14.36 17.50
C PRO A 77 9.59 -13.71 17.77
N LEU A 78 9.59 -12.41 18.08
CA LEU A 78 8.35 -11.64 18.12
C LEU A 78 7.61 -11.86 16.80
N GLN A 79 6.29 -12.01 16.88
CA GLN A 79 5.47 -12.27 15.70
C GLN A 79 5.66 -11.12 14.70
N GLY A 80 6.08 -11.43 13.48
CA GLY A 80 6.41 -10.42 12.47
C GLY A 80 7.87 -9.94 12.44
N ALA A 81 8.77 -10.57 13.21
CA ALA A 81 10.21 -10.34 13.10
C ALA A 81 10.72 -10.72 11.70
N ALA A 82 11.31 -9.75 11.01
CA ALA A 82 12.02 -9.93 9.75
C ALA A 82 13.46 -10.41 9.96
N ALA A 83 14.06 -10.07 11.09
CA ALA A 83 15.38 -10.54 11.49
C ALA A 83 15.52 -10.58 13.02
N VAL A 84 16.43 -11.41 13.50
CA VAL A 84 16.84 -11.47 14.91
C VAL A 84 18.36 -11.33 14.97
N LEU A 85 18.86 -10.38 15.76
CA LEU A 85 20.28 -10.13 15.99
C LEU A 85 20.66 -10.50 17.41
N ARG A 86 21.85 -11.07 17.58
CA ARG A 86 22.36 -11.38 18.91
C ARG A 86 22.88 -10.13 19.59
N GLN A 87 22.71 -10.07 20.91
CA GLN A 87 23.45 -9.15 21.75
C GLN A 87 24.79 -9.81 22.18
N PRO A 88 25.92 -9.07 22.24
CA PRO A 88 26.05 -7.65 21.91
C PRO A 88 25.86 -7.38 20.40
N VAL A 89 25.20 -6.28 20.08
CA VAL A 89 24.82 -5.95 18.69
C VAL A 89 26.06 -5.61 17.86
N ASP A 90 26.28 -6.39 16.81
CA ASP A 90 27.20 -6.05 15.74
C ASP A 90 26.53 -5.02 14.79
N PHE A 91 27.18 -3.87 14.61
CA PHE A 91 26.64 -2.79 13.79
C PHE A 91 26.72 -3.07 12.28
N ASP A 92 27.65 -3.92 11.84
CA ASP A 92 27.72 -4.34 10.43
C ASP A 92 26.59 -5.34 10.12
N GLU A 93 26.34 -6.27 11.04
CA GLU A 93 25.19 -7.19 10.94
C GLU A 93 23.86 -6.42 10.99
N LEU A 94 23.76 -5.43 11.90
CA LEU A 94 22.61 -4.53 11.98
C LEU A 94 22.43 -3.74 10.67
N ALA A 95 23.51 -3.24 10.06
CA ALA A 95 23.43 -2.50 8.81
C ALA A 95 22.84 -3.34 7.69
N LEU A 96 23.34 -4.57 7.54
CA LEU A 96 22.83 -5.50 6.55
C LEU A 96 21.36 -5.85 6.82
N ALA A 97 21.01 -6.10 8.09
CA ALA A 97 19.65 -6.42 8.49
C ALA A 97 18.68 -5.26 8.22
N VAL A 98 19.04 -4.04 8.57
CA VAL A 98 18.23 -2.82 8.32
C VAL A 98 18.04 -2.60 6.83
N ALA A 99 19.12 -2.62 6.04
CA ALA A 99 19.08 -2.37 4.60
C ALA A 99 18.17 -3.40 3.90
N ARG A 100 18.42 -4.69 4.12
CA ARG A 100 17.63 -5.78 3.52
C ARG A 100 16.16 -5.71 3.92
N THR A 101 15.89 -5.41 5.19
CA THR A 101 14.52 -5.38 5.71
C THR A 101 13.72 -4.21 5.12
N LEU A 102 14.32 -3.04 5.03
CA LEU A 102 13.70 -1.86 4.42
C LEU A 102 13.47 -2.05 2.92
N GLU A 103 14.43 -2.65 2.21
CA GLU A 103 14.30 -2.96 0.79
C GLU A 103 13.13 -3.94 0.52
N LEU A 104 13.09 -5.05 1.26
CA LEU A 104 12.00 -6.02 1.15
C LEU A 104 10.63 -5.40 1.48
N ALA A 105 10.57 -4.49 2.45
CA ALA A 105 9.35 -3.75 2.77
C ALA A 105 8.93 -2.78 1.67
N ALA A 106 9.88 -2.06 1.07
CA ALA A 106 9.62 -1.16 -0.05
C ALA A 106 9.08 -1.93 -1.27
N LEU A 107 9.73 -3.04 -1.63
CA LEU A 107 9.29 -3.90 -2.74
C LEU A 107 7.88 -4.47 -2.51
N ARG A 108 7.58 -4.91 -1.28
CA ARG A 108 6.23 -5.38 -0.94
C ARG A 108 5.18 -4.29 -1.06
N ARG A 109 5.48 -3.08 -0.58
CA ARG A 109 4.59 -1.91 -0.72
C ARG A 109 4.38 -1.56 -2.19
N GLU A 110 5.43 -1.54 -2.99
CA GLU A 110 5.34 -1.29 -4.43
C GLU A 110 4.51 -2.35 -5.13
N ASN A 111 4.76 -3.63 -4.86
CA ASN A 111 3.98 -4.73 -5.42
C ASN A 111 2.48 -4.62 -5.06
N GLN A 112 2.17 -4.29 -3.80
CA GLN A 112 0.79 -4.03 -3.36
C GLN A 112 0.18 -2.82 -4.08
N GLN A 113 0.92 -1.73 -4.26
CA GLN A 113 0.45 -0.56 -5.00
C GLN A 113 0.21 -0.87 -6.47
N LEU A 114 1.08 -1.65 -7.11
CA LEU A 114 0.90 -2.11 -8.48
C LEU A 114 -0.34 -2.99 -8.61
N HIS A 115 -0.54 -3.95 -7.70
CA HIS A 115 -1.75 -4.76 -7.65
C HIS A 115 -3.00 -3.92 -7.40
N GLN A 116 -2.94 -2.90 -6.54
CA GLN A 116 -4.05 -1.95 -6.34
C GLN A 116 -4.34 -1.13 -7.60
N ARG A 117 -3.32 -0.68 -8.33
CA ARG A 117 -3.48 0.06 -9.60
C ARG A 117 -4.09 -0.83 -10.70
N LEU A 118 -3.68 -2.09 -10.75
CA LEU A 118 -4.27 -3.08 -11.66
C LEU A 118 -5.71 -3.42 -11.26
N ALA A 119 -5.99 -3.60 -9.97
CA ALA A 119 -7.34 -3.85 -9.44
C ALA A 119 -8.28 -2.64 -9.57
N ALA A 120 -7.75 -1.42 -9.55
CA ALA A 120 -8.48 -0.17 -9.83
C ALA A 120 -8.84 0.00 -11.31
N THR A 121 -8.57 -1.00 -12.16
CA THR A 121 -9.20 -1.13 -13.47
C THR A 121 -10.41 -2.07 -13.34
N PRO A 122 -11.63 -1.57 -13.03
CA PRO A 122 -12.78 -2.44 -13.01
C PRO A 122 -13.22 -2.66 -14.46
N VAL A 123 -12.92 -3.85 -14.97
CA VAL A 123 -13.94 -4.56 -15.74
C VAL A 123 -14.21 -5.88 -15.03
N ILE A 124 -14.53 -5.79 -13.74
CA ILE A 124 -15.20 -6.88 -13.03
C ILE A 124 -16.68 -6.69 -13.33
N PHE A 125 -17.16 -7.32 -14.40
CA PHE A 125 -18.58 -7.44 -14.58
C PHE A 125 -19.11 -8.34 -13.45
N GLN A 126 -20.00 -7.81 -12.60
CA GLN A 126 -20.61 -8.56 -11.49
C GLN A 126 -21.53 -9.70 -11.96
N ALA A 127 -21.89 -9.68 -13.24
CA ALA A 127 -22.51 -10.78 -13.99
C ALA A 127 -21.65 -11.05 -15.25
N GLU A 128 -21.98 -12.03 -16.08
CA GLU A 128 -21.42 -12.15 -17.43
C GLU A 128 -22.33 -11.42 -18.44
N PRO A 129 -22.23 -10.09 -18.61
CA PRO A 129 -23.06 -9.37 -19.55
C PRO A 129 -22.67 -9.76 -20.97
N SER A 130 -23.67 -9.89 -21.82
CA SER A 130 -23.41 -9.96 -23.25
C SER A 130 -22.79 -8.65 -23.75
N LEU A 131 -22.03 -8.74 -24.85
CA LEU A 131 -21.51 -7.56 -25.55
C LEU A 131 -22.62 -6.55 -25.92
N GLU A 132 -23.84 -7.04 -26.16
CA GLU A 132 -25.02 -6.21 -26.37
C GLU A 132 -25.39 -5.37 -25.14
N ALA A 133 -25.36 -5.96 -23.94
CA ALA A 133 -25.68 -5.26 -22.70
C ALA A 133 -24.66 -4.14 -22.42
N ILE A 134 -23.37 -4.43 -22.61
CA ILE A 134 -22.29 -3.44 -22.48
C ILE A 134 -22.50 -2.29 -23.48
N LYS A 135 -22.77 -2.62 -24.75
CA LYS A 135 -23.03 -1.62 -25.79
C LYS A 135 -24.23 -0.75 -25.47
N ARG A 136 -25.32 -1.33 -24.98
CA ARG A 136 -26.53 -0.60 -24.57
C ARG A 136 -26.23 0.36 -23.44
N ASP A 137 -25.57 -0.10 -22.39
CA ASP A 137 -25.34 0.69 -21.18
C ASP A 137 -24.34 1.82 -21.43
N TYR A 138 -23.29 1.55 -22.20
CA TYR A 138 -22.34 2.57 -22.61
C TYR A 138 -22.97 3.60 -23.57
N LEU A 139 -23.78 3.17 -24.54
CA LEU A 139 -24.51 4.08 -25.43
C LEU A 139 -25.46 4.99 -24.64
N ARG A 140 -26.20 4.45 -23.67
CA ARG A 140 -27.07 5.21 -22.77
C ARG A 140 -26.29 6.27 -21.98
N TYR A 141 -25.16 5.88 -21.39
CA TYR A 141 -24.26 6.80 -20.68
C TYR A 141 -23.78 7.94 -21.58
N LEU A 142 -23.31 7.64 -22.79
CA LEU A 142 -22.81 8.66 -23.72
C LEU A 142 -23.91 9.62 -24.19
N LEU A 143 -25.10 9.10 -24.49
CA LEU A 143 -26.24 9.95 -24.89
C LEU A 143 -26.64 10.90 -23.76
N ALA A 144 -26.71 10.42 -22.51
CA ALA A 144 -27.00 11.26 -21.36
C ALA A 144 -25.91 12.31 -21.12
N LYS A 145 -24.63 11.91 -21.15
CA LYS A 145 -23.48 12.79 -20.90
C LYS A 145 -23.34 13.90 -21.95
N TYR A 146 -23.69 13.62 -23.20
CA TYR A 146 -23.54 14.55 -24.32
C TYR A 146 -24.88 15.05 -24.86
N GLY A 147 -25.93 15.11 -24.03
CA GLY A 147 -27.20 15.76 -24.38
C GLY A 147 -27.82 15.23 -25.68
N GLY A 148 -27.63 13.95 -25.99
CA GLY A 148 -28.13 13.34 -27.22
C GLY A 148 -27.42 13.76 -28.51
N HIS A 149 -26.24 14.39 -28.46
CA HIS A 149 -25.45 14.76 -29.65
C HIS A 149 -24.90 13.52 -30.39
N ARG A 150 -25.73 12.92 -31.23
CA ARG A 150 -25.53 11.60 -31.87
C ARG A 150 -24.22 11.50 -32.67
N GLY A 151 -23.83 12.54 -33.42
CA GLY A 151 -22.55 12.57 -34.15
C GLY A 151 -21.31 12.60 -33.23
N LYS A 152 -21.39 13.32 -32.10
CA LYS A 152 -20.33 13.31 -31.08
C LYS A 152 -20.22 11.95 -30.41
N VAL A 153 -21.36 11.32 -30.11
CA VAL A 153 -21.41 9.96 -29.57
C VAL A 153 -20.83 8.93 -30.55
N ALA A 154 -21.14 9.03 -31.85
CA ALA A 154 -20.59 8.14 -32.87
C ALA A 154 -19.06 8.19 -32.94
N ARG A 155 -18.50 9.41 -32.92
CA ARG A 155 -17.04 9.63 -32.88
C ARG A 155 -16.39 9.01 -31.65
N ILE A 156 -17.02 9.16 -30.48
CA ILE A 156 -16.51 8.60 -29.21
C ILE A 156 -16.63 7.06 -29.18
N LEU A 157 -17.69 6.49 -29.76
CA LEU A 157 -17.84 5.05 -29.91
C LEU A 157 -16.88 4.44 -30.95
N GLY A 158 -16.28 5.27 -31.81
CA GLY A 158 -15.41 4.81 -32.88
C GLY A 158 -16.15 4.04 -33.99
N ILE A 159 -17.44 4.31 -34.18
CA ILE A 159 -18.28 3.67 -35.21
C ILE A 159 -18.93 4.72 -36.10
N SER A 160 -19.40 4.31 -37.29
CA SER A 160 -20.10 5.23 -38.19
C SER A 160 -21.40 5.75 -37.59
N GLU A 161 -21.75 7.00 -37.93
CA GLU A 161 -23.01 7.62 -37.46
C GLU A 161 -24.22 6.74 -37.79
N ARG A 162 -24.27 6.15 -38.99
CA ARG A 162 -25.31 5.20 -39.41
C ARG A 162 -25.44 4.01 -38.44
N ASN A 163 -24.33 3.45 -37.98
CA ASN A 163 -24.35 2.34 -37.02
C ASN A 163 -24.80 2.82 -35.63
N THR A 164 -24.37 4.00 -35.19
CA THR A 164 -24.84 4.63 -33.95
C THR A 164 -26.35 4.86 -33.98
N TYR A 165 -26.91 5.40 -35.05
CA TYR A 165 -28.36 5.58 -35.23
C TYR A 165 -29.11 4.25 -35.17
N ARG A 166 -28.57 3.21 -35.80
CA ARG A 166 -29.15 1.86 -35.75
C ARG A 166 -29.19 1.31 -34.33
N LEU A 167 -28.13 1.52 -33.54
CA LEU A 167 -28.08 1.10 -32.14
C LEU A 167 -29.03 1.93 -31.25
N ILE A 168 -29.15 3.23 -31.49
CA ILE A 168 -30.11 4.11 -30.79
C ILE A 168 -31.54 3.59 -31.00
N GLY A 169 -31.91 3.27 -32.24
CA GLY A 169 -33.22 2.69 -32.54
C GLY A 169 -33.39 1.29 -31.94
N LYS A 170 -32.38 0.42 -32.08
CA LYS A 170 -32.40 -0.94 -31.55
C LYS A 170 -32.62 -1.00 -30.04
N PHE A 171 -32.04 -0.06 -29.28
CA PHE A 171 -32.16 -0.02 -27.83
C PHE A 171 -33.25 0.93 -27.31
N GLY A 172 -34.05 1.52 -28.20
CA GLY A 172 -35.18 2.38 -27.81
C GLY A 172 -34.76 3.73 -27.19
N PHE A 173 -33.57 4.24 -27.53
CA PHE A 173 -33.11 5.57 -27.07
C PHE A 173 -33.55 6.72 -28.00
N GLY A 174 -34.52 6.46 -28.87
CA GLY A 174 -35.14 7.44 -29.73
C GLY A 174 -36.36 8.07 -29.08
N GLU A 175 -36.26 9.38 -28.82
CA GLU A 175 -37.32 10.35 -28.45
C GLU A 175 -37.48 10.70 -26.98
N GLY A 176 -37.26 12.00 -26.69
CA GLY A 176 -37.40 12.65 -25.39
C GLY A 176 -36.43 13.82 -25.17
N GLY A 177 -36.76 15.01 -25.68
CA GLY A 177 -36.29 16.29 -25.09
C GLY A 177 -35.13 17.02 -25.79
N GLY A 178 -35.46 17.79 -26.83
CA GLY A 178 -34.67 18.93 -27.30
C GLY A 178 -35.64 20.02 -27.72
N ALA A 179 -36.13 20.77 -26.73
CA ALA A 179 -37.05 21.88 -26.88
C ALA A 179 -36.41 23.03 -27.70
N GLY A 180 -37.27 23.75 -28.42
CA GLY A 180 -37.05 25.17 -28.66
C GLY A 180 -37.15 25.98 -27.36
#